data_AF-A0A1M6J3I4-F1
#
_entry.id   AF-A0A1M6J3I4-F1
#
_cell.length_a   1.000
_cell.length_b   1.000
_cell.length_c   1.000
_cell.angle_alpha   90.00
_cell.angle_beta   90.00
_cell.angle_gamma   90.00
#
_symmetry.space_group_name_H-M   'P 1'
#
loop_
_entity.id
_entity.type
_entity.pdbx_description
1 polymer ?
#
loop_
_entity_poly.entity_id
_entity_poly.type
_entity_poly.pdbx_seq_one_letter_code
_entity_poly.pdbx_strand_id
1 'polypeptide(L)'
;MSRSTGRKALAGVAAGALVAGGLIFPQSMARADYTYTAIPQSGMSLVEVNSVSVNEGVNGAGELALDGNTDTFWHTEWQPDVVQPPHHITIKLADQAVQFGRVTLTPRQSSNGSGRANEYELQTANGDCTTATYTKVAEGAFSGLVADNAKDQVITLDTPVAATCAKVIYKSSWGGHVTGDTTSRAETVASLAEFNAESATGTAPTPTPTATQTAAPGPEIVIPDGAIELTDGDLKVRLHPDFPQVVDYRLGDKQLAGRLGDALTSVLINEVEQPVTVGDPVVADGSKSVTYPLTFPNLPGVSFDAVASLEDGAFTLTFTNIKDDGNAVNRLRIPNHDLVSVTSDDAASQLTAGNVNVNRASTADWFENVANTAAGSATMSYMVVANNSTLAAAFDSNGTEDNRATGTTSPGRV
;
A
#
# COMPACT_ATOMS: atom_id res chain seq x y z
N MET A 1 77.28 42.43 6.41
CA MET A 1 77.05 42.80 7.83
C MET A 1 75.55 42.96 8.06
N SER A 2 74.97 42.22 9.01
CA SER A 2 73.89 42.59 9.97
C SER A 2 72.75 43.51 9.48
N ARG A 3 71.43 43.28 9.64
CA ARG A 3 70.64 42.45 10.56
C ARG A 3 69.16 42.50 10.11
N SER A 4 68.39 41.53 10.60
CA SER A 4 66.94 41.34 10.52
C SER A 4 66.05 42.55 10.83
N THR A 5 64.85 42.57 10.22
CA THR A 5 63.59 42.80 10.96
C THR A 5 62.41 42.21 10.19
N GLY A 6 61.69 41.28 10.83
CA GLY A 6 60.47 40.68 10.30
C GLY A 6 59.30 41.67 10.28
N ARG A 7 58.45 41.56 9.26
CA ARG A 7 57.13 42.19 9.23
C ARG A 7 56.06 41.13 9.39
N LYS A 8 55.30 41.30 10.47
CA LYS A 8 54.06 40.60 10.79
C LYS A 8 53.04 40.86 9.67
N ALA A 9 52.49 39.81 9.07
CA ALA A 9 51.28 39.90 8.28
C ALA A 9 50.08 40.02 9.25
N LEU A 10 49.33 41.10 9.15
CA LEU A 10 47.99 41.19 9.75
C LEU A 10 47.07 40.23 8.99
N ALA A 11 46.58 39.22 9.68
CA ALA A 11 45.45 38.43 9.23
C ALA A 11 44.18 39.30 9.34
N GLY A 12 43.64 39.71 8.20
CA GLY A 12 42.28 40.23 8.12
C GLY A 12 41.30 39.06 8.31
N VAL A 13 40.55 39.10 9.41
CA VAL A 13 39.43 38.19 9.65
C VAL A 13 38.28 38.62 8.74
N ALA A 14 38.12 37.93 7.61
CA ALA A 14 36.86 37.93 6.88
C ALA A 14 35.90 37.01 7.66
N ALA A 15 34.89 37.60 8.28
CA ALA A 15 33.78 36.87 8.89
C ALA A 15 32.98 36.20 7.75
N GLY A 16 33.31 34.94 7.45
CA GLY A 16 32.47 34.07 6.65
C GLY A 16 31.24 33.71 7.47
N ALA A 17 30.07 34.15 7.01
CA ALA A 17 28.81 33.62 7.50
C ALA A 17 28.73 32.14 7.07
N LEU A 18 29.05 31.22 7.97
CA LEU A 18 28.60 29.84 7.86
C LEU A 18 27.07 29.85 7.98
N VAL A 19 26.37 29.75 6.85
CA VAL A 19 25.00 29.23 6.84
C VAL A 19 25.15 27.75 7.15
N ALA A 20 25.02 27.40 8.43
CA ALA A 20 24.87 26.02 8.84
C ALA A 20 23.57 25.50 8.19
N GLY A 21 23.72 24.71 7.12
CA GLY A 21 22.62 23.91 6.59
C GLY A 21 22.11 23.02 7.72
N GLY A 22 20.93 23.35 8.22
CA GLY A 22 20.22 22.52 9.17
C GLY A 22 19.97 21.17 8.51
N LEU A 23 20.66 20.15 8.99
CA LEU A 23 20.24 18.76 8.79
C LEU A 23 18.85 18.66 9.42
N ILE A 24 17.81 18.69 8.57
CA ILE A 24 16.46 18.37 8.99
C ILE A 24 16.45 16.85 9.17
N PHE A 25 16.64 16.41 10.41
CA PHE A 25 16.28 15.05 10.78
C PHE A 25 14.78 14.89 10.48
N PRO A 26 14.34 13.78 9.88
CA PRO A 26 12.91 13.48 9.83
C PRO A 26 12.41 13.56 11.27
N GLN A 27 11.55 14.55 11.52
CA GLN A 27 10.79 14.60 12.76
C GLN A 27 10.02 13.29 12.75
N SER A 28 10.39 12.36 13.62
CA SER A 28 9.49 11.29 14.02
C SER A 28 8.14 11.97 14.20
N MET A 29 7.11 11.52 13.48
CA MET A 29 5.74 11.79 13.91
C MET A 29 5.77 11.67 15.43
N ALA A 30 5.17 12.62 16.15
CA ALA A 30 4.87 12.36 17.54
C ALA A 30 3.86 11.21 17.52
N ARG A 31 4.38 9.99 17.33
CA ARG A 31 3.78 8.74 17.72
C ARG A 31 3.39 9.05 19.14
N ALA A 32 2.11 8.97 19.44
CA ALA A 32 1.70 8.98 20.82
C ALA A 32 2.69 8.08 21.57
N ASP A 33 3.38 8.62 22.58
CA ASP A 33 4.42 7.92 23.33
C ASP A 33 3.73 6.88 24.21
N TYR A 34 3.05 5.94 23.57
CA TYR A 34 2.45 4.79 24.19
C TYR A 34 3.58 3.81 24.42
N THR A 35 3.82 3.59 25.70
CA THR A 35 4.57 2.42 26.13
C THR A 35 3.63 1.23 26.01
N TYR A 36 3.90 0.37 25.04
CA TYR A 36 3.17 -0.89 24.87
C TYR A 36 3.73 -1.92 25.85
N THR A 37 2.85 -2.44 26.69
CA THR A 37 3.15 -3.48 27.67
C THR A 37 2.33 -4.71 27.32
N ALA A 38 3.02 -5.82 27.06
CA ALA A 38 2.39 -7.11 26.80
C ALA A 38 1.41 -7.45 27.91
N ILE A 39 0.19 -7.80 27.52
CA ILE A 39 -0.77 -8.45 28.41
C ILE A 39 -0.36 -9.94 28.41
N PRO A 40 -0.02 -10.54 29.56
CA PRO A 40 0.38 -11.94 29.59
C PRO A 40 -0.76 -12.84 29.11
N GLN A 41 -0.51 -13.74 28.16
CA GLN A 41 -1.50 -14.73 27.70
C GLN A 41 -2.03 -15.60 28.84
N SER A 42 -1.22 -15.85 29.88
CA SER A 42 -1.68 -16.57 31.08
C SER A 42 -2.81 -15.86 31.85
N GLY A 43 -3.02 -14.57 31.60
CA GLY A 43 -4.15 -13.78 32.12
C GLY A 43 -5.29 -13.61 31.12
N MET A 44 -5.13 -14.12 29.90
CA MET A 44 -6.17 -14.14 28.87
C MET A 44 -6.93 -15.46 28.91
N SER A 45 -8.14 -15.46 28.34
CA SER A 45 -8.88 -16.70 28.10
C SER A 45 -9.70 -16.60 26.82
N LEU A 46 -9.79 -17.71 26.08
CA LEU A 46 -10.72 -17.82 24.97
C LEU A 46 -12.16 -17.68 25.49
N VAL A 47 -12.97 -16.87 24.79
CA VAL A 47 -14.42 -16.72 25.06
C VAL A 47 -15.21 -17.53 24.04
N GLU A 48 -14.96 -17.29 22.75
CA GLU A 48 -15.59 -18.03 21.66
C GLU A 48 -14.75 -17.99 20.38
N VAL A 49 -14.93 -19.01 19.56
CA VAL A 49 -14.64 -19.00 18.12
C VAL A 49 -15.90 -19.45 17.38
N ASN A 50 -16.12 -18.97 16.16
CA ASN A 50 -17.29 -19.39 15.37
C ASN A 50 -17.15 -20.77 14.75
N SER A 51 -15.93 -21.30 14.67
CA SER A 51 -15.62 -22.55 14.00
C SER A 51 -14.32 -23.14 14.55
N VAL A 52 -14.26 -24.46 14.69
CA VAL A 52 -13.06 -25.22 15.06
C VAL A 52 -12.97 -26.45 14.17
N SER A 53 -11.77 -26.81 13.75
CA SER A 53 -11.58 -28.08 13.08
C SER A 53 -11.34 -29.22 14.06
N VAL A 54 -12.12 -30.29 13.91
CA VAL A 54 -12.10 -31.45 14.82
C VAL A 54 -11.22 -32.60 14.33
N ASN A 55 -10.66 -32.49 13.11
CA ASN A 55 -9.85 -33.51 12.44
C ASN A 55 -8.40 -33.06 12.18
N GLU A 56 -7.85 -32.22 13.05
CA GLU A 56 -6.51 -31.61 12.94
C GLU A 56 -5.47 -32.21 13.92
N GLY A 57 -5.79 -33.36 14.54
CA GLY A 57 -4.92 -34.05 15.47
C GLY A 57 -4.70 -33.25 16.77
N VAL A 58 -3.51 -32.70 16.95
CA VAL A 58 -3.19 -31.81 18.09
C VAL A 58 -3.54 -30.35 17.83
N ASN A 59 -3.98 -30.00 16.61
CA ASN A 59 -4.35 -28.65 16.19
C ASN A 59 -5.86 -28.46 16.08
N GLY A 60 -6.30 -27.24 15.77
CA GLY A 60 -7.67 -26.90 15.41
C GLY A 60 -8.48 -26.23 16.52
N ALA A 61 -8.19 -26.52 17.79
CA ALA A 61 -8.87 -25.93 18.94
C ALA A 61 -8.55 -24.42 19.08
N GLY A 62 -9.55 -23.62 19.47
CA GLY A 62 -9.40 -22.17 19.61
C GLY A 62 -8.39 -21.76 20.68
N GLU A 63 -8.27 -22.58 21.72
CA GLU A 63 -7.38 -22.35 22.87
C GLU A 63 -5.91 -22.37 22.49
N LEU A 64 -5.57 -23.01 21.36
CA LEU A 64 -4.21 -23.05 20.84
C LEU A 64 -3.71 -21.67 20.41
N ALA A 65 -4.61 -20.71 20.15
CA ALA A 65 -4.21 -19.32 19.90
C ALA A 65 -3.66 -18.60 21.16
N LEU A 66 -3.67 -19.24 22.34
CA LEU A 66 -3.22 -18.67 23.61
C LEU A 66 -2.28 -19.60 24.39
N ASP A 67 -1.66 -20.59 23.73
CA ASP A 67 -0.80 -21.56 24.38
C ASP A 67 0.70 -21.16 24.37
N GLY A 68 1.06 -20.10 23.64
CA GLY A 68 2.41 -19.57 23.56
C GLY A 68 3.35 -20.43 22.69
N ASN A 69 2.79 -21.35 21.89
CA ASN A 69 3.49 -22.23 21.00
C ASN A 69 3.08 -22.01 19.54
N THR A 70 3.94 -21.33 18.78
CA THR A 70 3.71 -21.03 17.36
C THR A 70 3.63 -22.25 16.44
N ASP A 71 3.95 -23.46 16.93
CA ASP A 71 3.84 -24.71 16.18
C ASP A 71 2.41 -25.29 16.23
N THR A 72 1.61 -24.92 17.24
CA THR A 72 0.19 -25.25 17.36
C THR A 72 -0.67 -24.11 16.83
N PHE A 73 -1.93 -24.39 16.47
CA PHE A 73 -2.81 -23.37 15.91
C PHE A 73 -4.29 -23.70 16.04
N TRP A 74 -5.10 -22.65 16.21
CA TRP A 74 -6.53 -22.69 15.91
C TRP A 74 -6.74 -22.80 14.39
N HIS A 75 -7.75 -23.56 13.97
CA HIS A 75 -8.16 -23.66 12.57
C HIS A 75 -9.68 -23.76 12.48
N THR A 76 -10.30 -23.05 11.56
CA THR A 76 -11.73 -23.19 11.27
C THR A 76 -12.02 -24.54 10.60
N GLU A 77 -13.22 -25.09 10.76
CA GLU A 77 -13.57 -26.35 10.10
C GLU A 77 -13.44 -26.24 8.58
N TRP A 78 -12.57 -27.09 8.02
CA TRP A 78 -12.27 -27.14 6.59
C TRP A 78 -12.68 -28.48 5.95
N GLN A 79 -12.94 -29.52 6.77
CA GLN A 79 -13.48 -30.82 6.35
C GLN A 79 -14.26 -31.50 7.50
N PRO A 80 -15.40 -32.17 7.22
CA PRO A 80 -15.96 -32.44 5.89
C PRO A 80 -16.73 -31.24 5.30
N ASP A 81 -17.28 -30.37 6.15
CA ASP A 81 -18.10 -29.22 5.74
C ASP A 81 -17.39 -27.90 6.08
N VAL A 82 -16.97 -27.16 5.06
CA VAL A 82 -16.27 -25.87 5.23
C VAL A 82 -17.22 -24.82 5.80
N VAL A 83 -16.90 -24.28 6.98
CA VAL A 83 -17.59 -23.11 7.52
C VAL A 83 -17.15 -21.87 6.74
N GLN A 84 -18.12 -21.10 6.22
CA GLN A 84 -17.84 -19.89 5.45
C GLN A 84 -17.55 -18.68 6.35
N PRO A 85 -16.70 -17.73 5.91
CA PRO A 85 -16.43 -16.50 6.65
C PRO A 85 -17.69 -15.61 6.75
N PRO A 86 -17.74 -14.61 7.66
CA PRO A 86 -16.63 -14.16 8.50
C PRO A 86 -16.31 -15.12 9.65
N HIS A 87 -15.02 -15.31 9.92
CA HIS A 87 -14.53 -16.05 11.08
C HIS A 87 -14.19 -15.12 12.21
N HIS A 88 -14.29 -15.58 13.45
CA HIS A 88 -13.88 -14.76 14.56
C HIS A 88 -13.30 -15.57 15.72
N ILE A 89 -12.41 -14.90 16.44
CA ILE A 89 -11.91 -15.31 17.74
C ILE A 89 -12.13 -14.17 18.73
N THR A 90 -12.75 -14.50 19.86
CA THR A 90 -13.05 -13.57 20.94
C THR A 90 -12.23 -13.96 22.17
N ILE A 91 -11.38 -13.06 22.62
CA ILE A 91 -10.48 -13.24 23.76
C ILE A 91 -10.88 -12.29 24.89
N LYS A 92 -10.99 -12.82 26.10
CA LYS A 92 -10.98 -12.00 27.31
C LYS A 92 -9.52 -11.64 27.60
N LEU A 93 -9.22 -10.34 27.59
CA LEU A 93 -7.87 -9.80 27.73
C LEU A 93 -7.39 -9.83 29.18
N ALA A 94 -8.28 -9.54 30.13
CA ALA A 94 -7.99 -9.49 31.56
C ALA A 94 -9.30 -9.52 32.39
N ASP A 95 -9.19 -9.70 33.71
CA ASP A 95 -10.36 -9.62 34.61
C ASP A 95 -10.91 -8.20 34.78
N GLN A 96 -10.08 -7.18 34.55
CA GLN A 96 -10.43 -5.78 34.61
C GLN A 96 -10.08 -5.11 33.29
N ALA A 97 -10.76 -4.01 32.96
CA ALA A 97 -10.47 -3.27 31.74
C ALA A 97 -9.02 -2.80 31.72
N VAL A 98 -8.32 -3.11 30.63
CA VAL A 98 -6.97 -2.62 30.32
C VAL A 98 -7.06 -1.56 29.24
N GLN A 99 -6.10 -0.66 29.18
CA GLN A 99 -5.96 0.28 28.05
C GLN A 99 -5.41 -0.48 26.83
N PHE A 100 -6.25 -1.26 26.17
CA PHE A 100 -5.88 -2.07 25.02
C PHE A 100 -5.47 -1.16 23.85
N GLY A 101 -4.30 -1.40 23.28
CA GLY A 101 -3.74 -0.54 22.23
C GLY A 101 -3.19 -1.26 21.01
N ARG A 102 -2.89 -2.55 21.11
CA ARG A 102 -2.34 -3.33 19.99
C ARG A 102 -2.67 -4.82 20.13
N VAL A 103 -2.87 -5.46 18.99
CA VAL A 103 -2.93 -6.92 18.86
C VAL A 103 -1.94 -7.37 17.78
N THR A 104 -1.30 -8.50 18.03
CA THR A 104 -0.43 -9.21 17.11
C THR A 104 -1.00 -10.61 16.89
N LEU A 105 -1.24 -10.93 15.62
CA LEU A 105 -1.77 -12.21 15.17
C LEU A 105 -0.64 -12.95 14.45
N THR A 106 -0.17 -14.04 15.03
CA THR A 106 0.91 -14.85 14.46
C THR A 106 0.31 -15.92 13.54
N PRO A 107 0.62 -15.91 12.23
CA PRO A 107 0.12 -16.94 11.31
C PRO A 107 0.54 -18.35 11.70
N ARG A 108 -0.20 -19.35 11.23
CA ARG A 108 0.22 -20.76 11.28
C ARG A 108 1.58 -20.95 10.61
N GLN A 109 2.59 -21.36 11.38
CA GLN A 109 3.97 -21.49 10.89
C GLN A 109 4.20 -22.70 9.98
N SER A 110 3.40 -23.76 10.15
CA SER A 110 3.52 -25.00 9.37
C SER A 110 2.87 -24.92 7.98
N SER A 111 2.15 -23.82 7.67
CA SER A 111 1.52 -23.65 6.36
C SER A 111 2.42 -22.85 5.42
N ASN A 112 2.14 -22.93 4.12
CA ASN A 112 2.73 -22.04 3.12
C ASN A 112 1.98 -20.70 3.02
N GLY A 113 1.29 -20.27 4.09
CA GLY A 113 0.53 -19.03 4.19
C GLY A 113 -0.98 -19.17 4.28
N SER A 114 -1.52 -20.38 4.23
CA SER A 114 -2.97 -20.62 4.33
C SER A 114 -3.52 -20.21 5.70
N GLY A 115 -4.69 -19.58 5.67
CA GLY A 115 -5.52 -19.24 6.82
C GLY A 115 -5.18 -17.92 7.53
N ARG A 116 -4.15 -17.17 7.10
CA ARG A 116 -3.83 -15.86 7.71
C ARG A 116 -4.88 -14.80 7.34
N ALA A 117 -5.09 -13.80 8.19
CA ALA A 117 -6.11 -12.79 7.95
C ALA A 117 -5.84 -12.01 6.66
N ASN A 118 -6.87 -11.75 5.87
CA ASN A 118 -6.84 -10.75 4.79
C ASN A 118 -7.57 -9.49 5.29
N GLU A 119 -8.86 -9.36 5.00
CA GLU A 119 -9.69 -8.29 5.55
C GLU A 119 -10.09 -8.60 6.99
N TYR A 120 -9.94 -7.63 7.88
CA TYR A 120 -10.24 -7.79 9.29
C TYR A 120 -11.11 -6.68 9.85
N GLU A 121 -11.76 -7.00 10.97
CA GLU A 121 -12.37 -6.04 11.87
C GLU A 121 -12.00 -6.40 13.32
N LEU A 122 -11.58 -5.42 14.08
CA LEU A 122 -11.29 -5.54 15.50
C LEU A 122 -12.37 -4.80 16.28
N GLN A 123 -13.03 -5.54 17.16
CA GLN A 123 -14.02 -5.01 18.08
C GLN A 123 -13.58 -5.22 19.52
N THR A 124 -14.02 -4.34 20.42
CA THR A 124 -13.76 -4.47 21.85
C THR A 124 -15.03 -4.29 22.68
N ALA A 125 -15.03 -4.86 23.88
CA ALA A 125 -16.09 -4.66 24.86
C ALA A 125 -15.52 -4.52 26.28
N ASN A 126 -16.31 -3.92 27.17
CA ASN A 126 -16.03 -3.85 28.61
C ASN A 126 -17.04 -4.69 29.39
N GLY A 127 -16.56 -5.38 30.43
CA GLY A 127 -17.40 -6.21 31.30
C GLY A 127 -17.38 -7.68 30.88
N ASP A 128 -18.54 -8.34 30.95
CA ASP A 128 -18.66 -9.77 30.64
C ASP A 128 -18.59 -10.02 29.13
N CYS A 129 -17.51 -10.63 28.66
CA CYS A 129 -17.25 -10.87 27.25
C CYS A 129 -18.29 -11.74 26.54
N THR A 130 -19.11 -12.48 27.28
CA THR A 130 -20.18 -13.33 26.71
C THR A 130 -21.48 -12.56 26.43
N THR A 131 -21.72 -11.46 27.16
CA THR A 131 -22.99 -10.70 27.09
C THR A 131 -22.81 -9.24 26.71
N ALA A 132 -21.59 -8.72 26.73
CA ALA A 132 -21.29 -7.33 26.43
C ALA A 132 -21.52 -6.99 24.95
N THR A 133 -21.86 -5.73 24.68
CA THR A 133 -21.96 -5.19 23.33
C THR A 133 -20.58 -4.81 22.82
N TYR A 134 -20.18 -5.40 21.70
CA TYR A 134 -18.91 -5.12 21.04
C TYR A 134 -19.00 -3.87 20.17
N THR A 135 -17.97 -3.03 20.24
CA THR A 135 -17.82 -1.82 19.41
C THR A 135 -16.61 -1.99 18.50
N LYS A 136 -16.77 -1.70 17.21
CA LYS A 136 -15.66 -1.68 16.25
C LYS A 136 -14.66 -0.58 16.62
N VAL A 137 -13.38 -0.94 16.72
CA VAL A 137 -12.28 -0.02 17.06
C VAL A 137 -11.19 0.03 15.99
N ALA A 138 -11.11 -0.96 15.10
CA ALA A 138 -10.29 -0.91 13.90
C ALA A 138 -10.85 -1.83 12.80
N GLU A 139 -10.52 -1.54 11.55
CA GLU A 139 -10.70 -2.43 10.40
C GLU A 139 -9.63 -2.15 9.36
N GLY A 140 -9.36 -3.11 8.49
CA GLY A 140 -8.35 -2.96 7.45
C GLY A 140 -8.11 -4.27 6.72
N ALA A 141 -7.00 -4.35 5.99
CA ALA A 141 -6.54 -5.56 5.34
C ALA A 141 -5.04 -5.76 5.53
N PHE A 142 -4.60 -7.01 5.59
CA PHE A 142 -3.18 -7.36 5.58
C PHE A 142 -2.72 -7.77 4.17
N SER A 143 -1.44 -7.54 3.87
CA SER A 143 -0.88 -7.90 2.57
C SER A 143 -0.95 -9.39 2.30
N GLY A 144 -1.29 -9.74 1.05
CA GLY A 144 -1.28 -11.12 0.55
C GLY A 144 0.08 -11.59 0.08
N LEU A 145 1.16 -10.80 0.18
CA LEU A 145 2.47 -11.18 -0.33
C LEU A 145 2.94 -12.52 0.24
N VAL A 146 3.39 -13.41 -0.64
CA VAL A 146 3.89 -14.75 -0.25
C VAL A 146 5.13 -14.64 0.63
N ALA A 147 5.95 -13.61 0.43
CA ALA A 147 7.11 -13.30 1.26
C ALA A 147 6.77 -12.97 2.72
N ASP A 148 5.50 -12.65 2.99
CA ASP A 148 5.00 -12.28 4.32
C ASP A 148 4.17 -13.40 4.96
N ASN A 149 4.15 -14.60 4.39
CA ASN A 149 3.24 -15.68 4.77
C ASN A 149 3.33 -16.14 6.24
N ALA A 150 4.49 -15.96 6.88
CA ALA A 150 4.74 -16.28 8.28
C ALA A 150 4.94 -15.04 9.15
N LYS A 151 4.87 -13.83 8.59
CA LYS A 151 5.09 -12.58 9.34
C LYS A 151 3.88 -12.28 10.20
N ASP A 152 4.15 -11.81 11.41
CA ASP A 152 3.14 -11.32 12.34
C ASP A 152 2.28 -10.21 11.74
N GLN A 153 0.97 -10.32 11.94
CA GLN A 153 -0.03 -9.38 11.49
C GLN A 153 -0.44 -8.48 12.65
N VAL A 154 -0.06 -7.21 12.59
CA VAL A 154 -0.20 -6.27 13.72
C VAL A 154 -1.28 -5.25 13.46
N ILE A 155 -2.25 -5.13 14.38
CA ILE A 155 -3.27 -4.08 14.40
C ILE A 155 -2.95 -3.16 15.57
N THR A 156 -2.68 -1.89 15.30
CA THR A 156 -2.43 -0.87 16.33
C THR A 156 -3.58 0.13 16.35
N LEU A 157 -4.11 0.43 17.53
CA LEU A 157 -5.15 1.45 17.69
C LEU A 157 -4.53 2.85 17.79
N ASP A 158 -5.16 3.83 17.14
CA ASP A 158 -4.77 5.24 17.23
C ASP A 158 -4.88 5.77 18.66
N THR A 159 -5.93 5.32 19.37
CA THR A 159 -6.16 5.65 20.78
C THR A 159 -6.45 4.35 21.55
N PRO A 160 -5.70 4.06 22.64
CA PRO A 160 -5.96 2.91 23.48
C PRO A 160 -7.36 3.00 24.09
N VAL A 161 -8.11 1.91 23.99
CA VAL A 161 -9.47 1.80 24.49
C VAL A 161 -9.47 0.99 25.78
N ALA A 162 -10.23 1.44 26.77
CA ALA A 162 -10.52 0.59 27.93
C ALA A 162 -11.31 -0.63 27.44
N ALA A 163 -10.76 -1.82 27.57
CA ALA A 163 -11.37 -3.07 27.12
C ALA A 163 -11.09 -4.22 28.08
N THR A 164 -12.10 -5.05 28.32
CA THR A 164 -11.96 -6.37 28.96
C THR A 164 -11.86 -7.48 27.90
N CYS A 165 -12.39 -7.22 26.70
CA CYS A 165 -12.58 -8.20 25.64
C CYS A 165 -12.11 -7.64 24.30
N ALA A 166 -11.50 -8.49 23.47
CA ALA A 166 -11.19 -8.22 22.08
C ALA A 166 -11.77 -9.32 21.20
N LYS A 167 -12.42 -8.93 20.11
CA LYS A 167 -12.95 -9.82 19.09
C LYS A 167 -12.30 -9.45 17.76
N VAL A 168 -11.51 -10.36 17.22
CA VAL A 168 -10.94 -10.21 15.88
C VAL A 168 -11.78 -11.02 14.92
N ILE A 169 -12.26 -10.35 13.88
CA ILE A 169 -13.09 -10.92 12.83
C ILE A 169 -12.26 -10.94 11.56
N TYR A 170 -12.07 -12.12 10.97
CA TYR A 170 -11.50 -12.29 9.64
C TYR A 170 -12.67 -12.26 8.66
N LYS A 171 -12.86 -11.13 7.98
CA LYS A 171 -13.86 -10.97 6.91
C LYS A 171 -13.49 -11.85 5.72
N SER A 172 -12.19 -11.99 5.46
CA SER A 172 -11.60 -12.94 4.51
C SER A 172 -10.22 -13.39 4.99
N SER A 173 -9.69 -14.46 4.40
CA SER A 173 -8.35 -15.00 4.70
C SER A 173 -7.52 -15.12 3.42
N TRP A 174 -6.20 -15.14 3.58
CA TRP A 174 -5.26 -15.54 2.53
C TRP A 174 -5.00 -17.03 2.57
N GLY A 175 -4.94 -17.63 1.39
CA GLY A 175 -4.63 -19.02 1.16
C GLY A 175 -3.15 -19.32 0.99
N GLY A 176 -2.85 -20.61 0.86
CA GLY A 176 -1.50 -21.09 0.66
C GLY A 176 -0.87 -20.57 -0.63
N HIS A 177 0.46 -20.42 -0.62
CA HIS A 177 1.23 -20.08 -1.82
C HIS A 177 0.99 -21.10 -2.95
N VAL A 178 0.65 -20.59 -4.13
CA VAL A 178 0.61 -21.34 -5.38
C VAL A 178 1.85 -20.99 -6.20
N THR A 179 2.59 -22.01 -6.64
CA THR A 179 3.84 -21.82 -7.39
C THR A 179 3.64 -20.87 -8.57
N GLY A 180 4.43 -19.80 -8.59
CA GLY A 180 4.38 -18.77 -9.63
C GLY A 180 3.64 -17.50 -9.20
N ASP A 181 2.86 -17.55 -8.12
CA ASP A 181 2.14 -16.40 -7.59
C ASP A 181 3.02 -15.66 -6.56
N THR A 182 3.10 -14.33 -6.66
CA THR A 182 3.78 -13.48 -5.66
C THR A 182 2.85 -13.04 -4.53
N THR A 183 1.54 -13.25 -4.70
CA THR A 183 0.47 -12.93 -3.76
C THR A 183 -0.39 -14.18 -3.54
N SER A 184 -0.66 -14.52 -2.28
CA SER A 184 -1.61 -15.55 -1.88
C SER A 184 -2.99 -15.27 -2.45
N ARG A 185 -3.73 -16.32 -2.81
CA ARG A 185 -5.13 -16.21 -3.24
C ARG A 185 -6.04 -16.08 -2.03
N ALA A 186 -7.22 -15.47 -2.16
CA ALA A 186 -8.19 -15.47 -1.08
C ALA A 186 -8.67 -16.91 -0.77
N GLU A 187 -8.94 -17.19 0.50
CA GLU A 187 -9.42 -18.47 1.00
C GLU A 187 -10.56 -18.25 2.01
N THR A 188 -11.40 -19.29 2.18
CA THR A 188 -12.58 -19.25 3.05
C THR A 188 -12.33 -19.80 4.45
N VAL A 189 -11.17 -20.39 4.73
CA VAL A 189 -10.80 -20.92 6.05
C VAL A 189 -9.79 -20.00 6.73
N ALA A 190 -9.73 -20.03 8.06
CA ALA A 190 -8.79 -19.24 8.85
C ALA A 190 -8.00 -20.12 9.81
N SER A 191 -6.78 -19.69 10.13
CA SER A 191 -5.97 -20.25 11.18
C SER A 191 -5.19 -19.16 11.92
N LEU A 192 -4.86 -19.43 13.17
CA LEU A 192 -4.08 -18.52 14.02
C LEU A 192 -3.19 -19.37 14.93
N ALA A 193 -1.89 -19.14 14.90
CA ALA A 193 -0.97 -19.77 15.82
C ALA A 193 -1.03 -19.08 17.18
N GLU A 194 -0.86 -17.74 17.21
CA GLU A 194 -0.87 -17.00 18.47
C GLU A 194 -1.65 -15.69 18.36
N PHE A 195 -2.42 -15.41 19.42
CA PHE A 195 -3.02 -14.12 19.70
C PHE A 195 -2.23 -13.46 20.83
N ASN A 196 -1.57 -12.35 20.53
CA ASN A 196 -0.89 -11.52 21.51
C ASN A 196 -1.54 -10.14 21.56
N ALA A 197 -1.66 -9.56 22.75
CA ALA A 197 -2.23 -8.24 22.93
C ALA A 197 -1.38 -7.41 23.88
N GLU A 198 -1.33 -6.10 23.62
CA GLU A 198 -0.64 -5.16 24.48
C GLU A 198 -1.56 -4.04 24.95
N SER A 199 -1.39 -3.73 26.23
CA SER A 199 -1.89 -2.49 26.79
C SER A 199 -0.97 -1.34 26.39
N ALA A 200 -1.51 -0.16 26.26
CA ALA A 200 -0.80 1.05 25.89
C ALA A 200 -1.11 2.12 26.95
N THR A 201 -0.06 2.59 27.62
CA THR A 201 -0.15 3.69 28.58
C THR A 201 0.72 4.85 28.13
N GLY A 202 0.19 6.04 28.27
CA GLY A 202 0.78 7.26 27.74
C GLY A 202 -0.30 8.32 27.59
N THR A 203 0.09 9.56 27.39
CA THR A 203 -0.87 10.62 27.08
C THR A 203 -1.21 10.48 25.60
N ALA A 204 -2.48 10.16 25.29
CA ALA A 204 -3.01 10.46 23.97
C ALA A 204 -2.66 11.91 23.66
N PRO A 205 -2.23 12.27 22.44
CA PRO A 205 -1.92 13.65 22.13
C PRO A 205 -3.09 14.50 22.62
N THR A 206 -2.83 15.44 23.55
CA THR A 206 -3.83 16.45 23.90
C THR A 206 -4.21 17.07 22.57
N PRO A 207 -5.52 17.18 22.22
CA PRO A 207 -5.90 17.98 21.07
C PRO A 207 -5.52 19.41 21.41
N THR A 208 -4.30 19.76 21.08
CA THR A 208 -3.87 21.14 20.94
C THR A 208 -4.88 21.70 19.94
N PRO A 209 -5.59 22.81 20.24
CA PRO A 209 -6.52 23.40 19.28
C PRO A 209 -5.75 23.52 17.99
N THR A 210 -6.19 22.79 16.96
CA THR A 210 -5.42 22.45 15.75
C THR A 210 -4.50 23.59 15.37
N ALA A 211 -3.27 23.56 15.88
CA ALA A 211 -2.18 24.11 15.13
C ALA A 211 -2.09 23.09 14.01
N THR A 212 -2.46 23.51 12.80
CA THR A 212 -2.25 22.78 11.56
C THR A 212 -0.83 22.21 11.62
N GLN A 213 -0.70 20.98 12.11
CA GLN A 213 0.50 20.22 11.94
C GLN A 213 0.38 19.79 10.50
N THR A 214 0.92 20.63 9.62
CA THR A 214 1.21 20.28 8.24
C THR A 214 1.77 18.86 8.31
N ALA A 215 1.06 17.92 7.69
CA ALA A 215 1.62 16.61 7.39
C ALA A 215 3.06 16.83 6.92
N ALA A 216 4.00 15.95 7.29
CA ALA A 216 5.28 15.97 6.59
C ALA A 216 4.93 16.03 5.10
N PRO A 217 5.35 17.09 4.36
CA PRO A 217 4.89 17.26 3.00
C PRO A 217 5.22 15.95 2.31
N GLY A 218 4.18 15.33 1.80
CA GLY A 218 4.25 14.13 1.01
C GLY A 218 5.13 14.42 -0.20
N PRO A 219 5.47 13.35 -0.93
CA PRO A 219 6.46 13.42 -1.98
C PRO A 219 6.16 14.58 -2.92
N GLU A 220 7.08 15.55 -2.95
CA GLU A 220 6.93 16.75 -3.76
C GLU A 220 6.92 16.37 -5.24
N ILE A 221 6.01 16.97 -6.00
CA ILE A 221 6.00 16.87 -7.45
C ILE A 221 7.15 17.73 -7.98
N VAL A 222 8.29 17.11 -8.21
CA VAL A 222 9.46 17.75 -8.82
C VAL A 222 9.34 17.67 -10.33
N ILE A 223 9.34 18.83 -10.99
CA ILE A 223 9.32 18.91 -12.45
C ILE A 223 10.76 18.82 -12.96
N PRO A 224 11.14 17.76 -13.69
CA PRO A 224 12.51 17.60 -14.17
C PRO A 224 12.84 18.67 -15.23
N ASP A 225 14.12 19.02 -15.31
CA ASP A 225 14.62 19.87 -16.38
C ASP A 225 14.34 19.21 -17.73
N GLY A 226 13.76 19.96 -18.67
CA GLY A 226 13.36 19.43 -19.98
C GLY A 226 12.01 18.71 -19.99
N ALA A 227 11.23 18.74 -18.90
CA ALA A 227 9.85 18.26 -18.91
C ALA A 227 9.04 18.83 -20.08
N ILE A 228 8.27 17.95 -20.72
CA ILE A 228 7.48 18.27 -21.91
C ILE A 228 6.04 18.55 -21.46
N GLU A 229 5.52 19.76 -21.74
CA GLU A 229 4.15 20.15 -21.39
C GLU A 229 3.21 19.95 -22.59
N LEU A 230 2.18 19.12 -22.41
CA LEU A 230 1.04 19.04 -23.30
C LEU A 230 -0.10 19.92 -22.80
N THR A 231 -0.87 20.52 -23.70
CA THR A 231 -1.96 21.46 -23.35
C THR A 231 -3.25 21.20 -24.12
N ASP A 232 -4.39 21.15 -23.42
CA ASP A 232 -5.73 21.14 -23.99
C ASP A 232 -6.67 22.06 -23.19
N GLY A 233 -6.91 23.26 -23.72
CA GLY A 233 -7.58 24.32 -22.97
C GLY A 233 -6.81 24.67 -21.69
N ASP A 234 -7.48 24.56 -20.54
CA ASP A 234 -6.90 24.83 -19.22
C ASP A 234 -6.18 23.61 -18.62
N LEU A 235 -6.30 22.44 -19.24
CA LEU A 235 -5.63 21.22 -18.81
C LEU A 235 -4.21 21.18 -19.36
N LYS A 236 -3.24 20.97 -18.47
CA LYS A 236 -1.83 20.78 -18.79
C LYS A 236 -1.37 19.44 -18.24
N VAL A 237 -0.58 18.70 -19.01
CA VAL A 237 0.04 17.44 -18.57
C VAL A 237 1.53 17.55 -18.83
N ARG A 238 2.35 17.37 -17.80
CA ARG A 238 3.82 17.39 -17.96
C ARG A 238 4.37 15.98 -17.92
N LEU A 239 5.23 15.68 -18.87
CA LEU A 239 5.85 14.37 -19.07
C LEU A 239 7.35 14.44 -18.78
N HIS A 240 7.91 13.36 -18.24
CA HIS A 240 9.33 13.25 -17.99
C HIS A 240 10.09 13.16 -19.34
N PRO A 241 11.21 13.87 -19.55
CA PRO A 241 11.93 13.82 -20.83
C PRO A 241 12.53 12.45 -21.14
N ASP A 242 13.00 11.75 -20.10
CA ASP A 242 13.75 10.50 -20.27
C ASP A 242 12.89 9.23 -20.34
N PHE A 243 11.56 9.31 -20.13
CA PHE A 243 10.65 8.17 -20.26
C PHE A 243 9.21 8.66 -20.45
N PRO A 244 8.36 7.98 -21.25
CA PRO A 244 6.95 8.36 -21.46
C PRO A 244 6.09 8.14 -20.20
N GLN A 245 6.35 8.88 -19.12
CA GLN A 245 5.59 8.90 -17.87
C GLN A 245 5.11 10.31 -17.57
N VAL A 246 3.92 10.39 -16.97
CA VAL A 246 3.37 11.65 -16.48
C VAL A 246 4.07 12.02 -15.19
N VAL A 247 4.46 13.29 -15.07
CA VAL A 247 4.95 13.90 -13.84
C VAL A 247 3.77 14.49 -13.07
N ASP A 248 2.91 15.26 -13.75
CA ASP A 248 1.69 15.80 -13.16
C ASP A 248 0.64 16.27 -14.20
N TYR A 249 -0.56 16.50 -13.67
CA TYR A 249 -1.68 17.14 -14.35
C TYR A 249 -1.99 18.46 -13.65
N ARG A 250 -2.29 19.52 -14.41
CA ARG A 250 -2.79 20.79 -13.89
C ARG A 250 -4.04 21.24 -14.61
N LEU A 251 -5.05 21.64 -13.85
CA LEU A 251 -6.25 22.29 -14.35
C LEU A 251 -6.38 23.64 -13.64
N GLY A 252 -5.86 24.69 -14.27
CA GLY A 252 -5.61 25.97 -13.60
C GLY A 252 -4.65 25.81 -12.41
N ASP A 253 -5.11 26.18 -11.21
CA ASP A 253 -4.31 26.11 -9.98
C ASP A 253 -4.36 24.73 -9.29
N LYS A 254 -5.19 23.82 -9.79
CA LYS A 254 -5.39 22.48 -9.22
C LYS A 254 -4.40 21.48 -9.81
N GLN A 255 -3.99 20.47 -9.04
CA GLN A 255 -2.95 19.54 -9.44
C GLN A 255 -3.23 18.10 -9.00
N LEU A 256 -2.85 17.14 -9.84
CA LEU A 256 -2.71 15.72 -9.51
C LEU A 256 -1.30 15.27 -9.91
N ALA A 257 -0.68 14.38 -9.12
CA ALA A 257 0.60 13.80 -9.48
C ALA A 257 0.43 12.70 -10.55
N GLY A 258 1.45 12.46 -11.36
CA GLY A 258 1.64 11.21 -12.08
C GLY A 258 2.60 10.32 -11.31
N ARG A 259 3.68 9.89 -11.96
CA ARG A 259 4.78 9.17 -11.33
C ARG A 259 5.73 10.12 -10.61
N LEU A 260 5.97 9.84 -9.34
CA LEU A 260 6.91 10.57 -8.51
C LEU A 260 8.33 10.00 -8.63
N GLY A 261 9.32 10.88 -8.57
CA GLY A 261 10.73 10.52 -8.65
C GLY A 261 11.25 10.35 -10.08
N ASP A 262 12.32 9.57 -10.20
CA ASP A 262 13.08 9.44 -11.45
C ASP A 262 12.30 8.71 -12.55
N ALA A 263 12.73 8.94 -13.79
CA ALA A 263 12.28 8.17 -14.95
C ALA A 263 12.46 6.66 -14.75
N LEU A 264 11.47 5.90 -15.21
CA LEU A 264 11.61 4.45 -15.38
C LEU A 264 12.72 4.16 -16.40
N THR A 265 13.54 3.18 -16.10
CA THR A 265 14.65 2.74 -16.97
C THR A 265 14.42 1.36 -17.57
N SER A 266 13.34 0.68 -17.18
CA SER A 266 13.00 -0.67 -17.61
C SER A 266 11.50 -0.86 -17.77
N VAL A 267 11.14 -1.85 -18.59
CA VAL A 267 9.78 -2.38 -18.73
C VAL A 267 9.84 -3.90 -18.67
N LEU A 268 8.70 -4.57 -18.61
CA LEU A 268 8.64 -6.02 -18.77
C LEU A 268 8.18 -6.37 -20.18
N ILE A 269 8.99 -7.14 -20.89
CA ILE A 269 8.59 -7.80 -22.14
C ILE A 269 8.54 -9.29 -21.87
N ASN A 270 7.36 -9.89 -22.08
CA ASN A 270 7.07 -11.29 -21.73
C ASN A 270 7.42 -11.62 -20.29
N GLU A 271 7.08 -10.74 -19.35
CA GLU A 271 7.40 -10.83 -17.91
C GLU A 271 8.89 -10.75 -17.55
N VAL A 272 9.77 -10.55 -18.52
CA VAL A 272 11.21 -10.39 -18.28
C VAL A 272 11.55 -8.90 -18.31
N GLU A 273 12.27 -8.44 -17.30
CA GLU A 273 12.76 -7.07 -17.25
C GLU A 273 13.70 -6.79 -18.42
N GLN A 274 13.36 -5.76 -19.19
CA GLN A 274 14.15 -5.25 -20.29
C GLN A 274 14.51 -3.79 -20.02
N PRO A 275 15.81 -3.43 -20.08
CA PRO A 275 16.20 -2.02 -20.08
C PRO A 275 15.62 -1.33 -21.32
N VAL A 276 15.24 -0.06 -21.16
CA VAL A 276 14.72 0.76 -22.25
C VAL A 276 15.71 1.88 -22.56
N THR A 277 16.03 2.04 -23.83
CA THR A 277 16.70 3.23 -24.34
C THR A 277 15.65 4.12 -24.99
N VAL A 278 15.49 5.32 -24.46
CA VAL A 278 14.56 6.34 -24.96
C VAL A 278 15.32 7.29 -25.89
N GLY A 279 14.83 7.44 -27.12
CA GLY A 279 15.34 8.40 -28.09
C GLY A 279 14.78 9.81 -27.85
N ASP A 280 15.29 10.78 -28.61
CA ASP A 280 14.85 12.18 -28.50
C ASP A 280 13.33 12.31 -28.70
N PRO A 281 12.58 12.82 -27.72
CA PRO A 281 11.13 12.99 -27.86
C PRO A 281 10.77 14.03 -28.93
N VAL A 282 9.73 13.75 -29.71
CA VAL A 282 9.26 14.64 -30.78
C VAL A 282 7.88 15.17 -30.44
N VAL A 283 7.81 16.47 -30.12
CA VAL A 283 6.54 17.17 -29.86
C VAL A 283 5.84 17.53 -31.18
N ALA A 284 4.54 17.28 -31.24
CA ALA A 284 3.69 17.50 -32.40
C ALA A 284 2.35 18.19 -32.02
N ASP A 285 1.54 18.47 -33.03
CA ASP A 285 0.14 18.93 -32.90
C ASP A 285 -0.03 20.17 -31.99
N GLY A 286 0.94 21.08 -32.05
CA GLY A 286 0.90 22.31 -31.25
C GLY A 286 1.02 22.06 -29.74
N SER A 287 1.81 21.06 -29.33
CA SER A 287 1.94 20.60 -27.93
C SER A 287 0.71 19.84 -27.42
N LYS A 288 0.01 19.15 -28.32
CA LYS A 288 -1.05 18.19 -27.95
C LYS A 288 -0.56 16.74 -27.99
N SER A 289 0.61 16.49 -28.57
CA SER A 289 1.17 15.15 -28.69
C SER A 289 2.69 15.17 -28.54
N VAL A 290 3.26 14.10 -28.00
CA VAL A 290 4.70 13.83 -28.03
C VAL A 290 4.95 12.35 -28.25
N THR A 291 5.92 12.04 -29.10
CA THR A 291 6.35 10.67 -29.40
C THR A 291 7.71 10.39 -28.78
N TYR A 292 7.82 9.32 -28.01
CA TYR A 292 9.07 8.78 -27.47
C TYR A 292 9.46 7.52 -28.25
N PRO A 293 10.55 7.56 -29.03
CA PRO A 293 11.10 6.36 -29.66
C PRO A 293 11.72 5.45 -28.59
N LEU A 294 11.26 4.21 -28.50
CA LEU A 294 11.74 3.22 -27.52
C LEU A 294 12.49 2.10 -28.23
N THR A 295 13.67 1.76 -27.72
CA THR A 295 14.47 0.61 -28.16
C THR A 295 14.94 -0.23 -26.98
N PHE A 296 15.23 -1.51 -27.23
CA PHE A 296 15.53 -2.49 -26.19
C PHE A 296 16.89 -3.12 -26.46
N PRO A 297 17.95 -2.75 -25.72
CA PRO A 297 19.31 -3.24 -25.97
C PRO A 297 19.44 -4.77 -26.02
N ASN A 298 18.63 -5.46 -25.23
CA ASN A 298 18.61 -6.92 -25.14
C ASN A 298 17.74 -7.61 -26.20
N LEU A 299 16.96 -6.85 -26.98
CA LEU A 299 16.07 -7.35 -28.03
C LEU A 299 16.38 -6.62 -29.35
N PRO A 300 17.49 -6.97 -30.02
CA PRO A 300 17.91 -6.28 -31.23
C PRO A 300 16.84 -6.40 -32.32
N GLY A 301 16.47 -5.26 -32.90
CA GLY A 301 15.43 -5.18 -33.93
C GLY A 301 14.03 -4.91 -33.39
N VAL A 302 13.83 -4.94 -32.07
CA VAL A 302 12.57 -4.54 -31.44
C VAL A 302 12.56 -3.05 -31.13
N SER A 303 11.49 -2.35 -31.53
CA SER A 303 11.27 -0.94 -31.19
C SER A 303 9.79 -0.59 -31.17
N PHE A 304 9.41 0.40 -30.36
CA PHE A 304 8.06 0.96 -30.31
C PHE A 304 8.14 2.49 -30.30
N ASP A 305 7.08 3.16 -30.76
CA ASP A 305 6.87 4.58 -30.49
C ASP A 305 5.80 4.71 -29.40
N ALA A 306 6.14 5.28 -28.26
CA ALA A 306 5.17 5.64 -27.22
C ALA A 306 4.66 7.06 -27.48
N VAL A 307 3.42 7.17 -27.93
CA VAL A 307 2.77 8.44 -28.30
C VAL A 307 1.85 8.86 -27.16
N ALA A 308 2.20 9.93 -26.49
CA ALA A 308 1.39 10.56 -25.44
C ALA A 308 0.61 11.74 -26.04
N SER A 309 -0.71 11.73 -25.95
CA SER A 309 -1.57 12.79 -26.49
C SER A 309 -2.54 13.35 -25.44
N LEU A 310 -2.99 14.59 -25.66
CA LEU A 310 -3.94 15.30 -24.82
C LEU A 310 -5.01 15.98 -25.68
N GLU A 311 -6.22 15.44 -25.64
CA GLU A 311 -7.37 15.93 -26.41
C GLU A 311 -8.68 15.63 -25.67
N ASP A 312 -9.65 16.54 -25.78
CA ASP A 312 -10.96 16.47 -25.13
C ASP A 312 -10.89 16.21 -23.61
N GLY A 313 -9.88 16.81 -22.95
CA GLY A 313 -9.64 16.64 -21.51
C GLY A 313 -9.09 15.25 -21.12
N ALA A 314 -8.70 14.41 -22.07
CA ALA A 314 -8.18 13.07 -21.84
C ALA A 314 -6.71 12.93 -22.26
N PHE A 315 -5.88 12.46 -21.33
CA PHE A 315 -4.53 12.01 -21.63
C PHE A 315 -4.57 10.57 -22.14
N THR A 316 -3.93 10.29 -23.26
CA THR A 316 -3.83 8.94 -23.83
C THR A 316 -2.37 8.59 -24.09
N LEU A 317 -1.93 7.40 -23.65
CA LEU A 317 -0.65 6.82 -24.05
C LEU A 317 -0.89 5.63 -24.99
N THR A 318 -0.39 5.74 -26.22
CA THR A 318 -0.54 4.70 -27.25
C THR A 318 0.82 4.21 -27.73
N PHE A 319 1.02 2.90 -27.78
CA PHE A 319 2.20 2.31 -28.42
C PHE A 319 1.91 2.05 -29.90
N THR A 320 2.70 2.66 -30.77
CA THR A 320 2.57 2.58 -32.23
C THR A 320 3.89 2.16 -32.87
N ASN A 321 3.91 2.00 -34.20
CA ASN A 321 5.11 1.68 -34.98
C ASN A 321 5.92 0.51 -34.41
N ILE A 322 5.21 -0.51 -33.91
CA ILE A 322 5.80 -1.69 -33.29
C ILE A 322 6.58 -2.45 -34.36
N LYS A 323 7.91 -2.46 -34.21
CA LYS A 323 8.80 -3.30 -34.98
C LYS A 323 9.19 -4.49 -34.12
N ASP A 324 8.87 -5.68 -34.60
CA ASP A 324 9.19 -6.95 -33.94
C ASP A 324 9.24 -8.08 -34.99
N ASP A 325 10.16 -7.95 -35.95
CA ASP A 325 10.29 -8.92 -37.06
C ASP A 325 10.55 -10.36 -36.57
N GLY A 326 11.10 -10.50 -35.36
CA GLY A 326 11.39 -11.77 -34.69
C GLY A 326 10.23 -12.35 -33.89
N ASN A 327 9.11 -11.64 -33.73
CA ASN A 327 8.00 -12.00 -32.84
C ASN A 327 8.47 -12.28 -31.40
N ALA A 328 9.39 -11.44 -30.91
CA ALA A 328 9.95 -11.53 -29.57
C ALA A 328 9.02 -10.89 -28.51
N VAL A 329 8.00 -10.13 -28.90
CA VAL A 329 7.13 -9.36 -28.01
C VAL A 329 5.70 -9.91 -28.06
N ASN A 330 5.31 -10.62 -27.02
CA ASN A 330 3.94 -11.11 -26.84
C ASN A 330 3.18 -10.24 -25.84
N ARG A 331 3.90 -9.68 -24.86
CA ARG A 331 3.33 -8.86 -23.79
C ARG A 331 4.27 -7.74 -23.40
N LEU A 332 3.72 -6.54 -23.25
CA LEU A 332 4.39 -5.39 -22.66
C LEU A 332 3.67 -5.04 -21.34
N ARG A 333 4.43 -4.84 -20.26
CA ARG A 333 3.93 -4.27 -19.00
C ARG A 333 4.92 -3.22 -18.51
N ILE A 334 4.40 -2.12 -17.97
CA ILE A 334 5.20 -1.05 -17.36
C ILE A 334 4.85 -1.03 -15.87
N PRO A 335 5.62 -1.72 -15.02
CA PRO A 335 5.37 -1.71 -13.58
C PRO A 335 5.59 -0.32 -13.00
N ASN A 336 4.73 0.09 -12.07
CA ASN A 336 4.81 1.37 -11.36
C ASN A 336 4.86 2.56 -12.35
N HIS A 337 4.09 2.50 -13.43
CA HIS A 337 4.03 3.61 -14.38
C HIS A 337 3.28 4.82 -13.81
N ASP A 338 2.40 4.56 -12.83
CA ASP A 338 1.74 5.53 -11.98
C ASP A 338 1.16 6.70 -12.77
N LEU A 339 0.29 6.40 -13.76
CA LEU A 339 -0.30 7.39 -14.65
C LEU A 339 -0.90 8.57 -13.89
N VAL A 340 -1.61 8.30 -12.78
CA VAL A 340 -2.05 9.31 -11.81
C VAL A 340 -1.79 8.77 -10.40
N SER A 341 -1.30 9.64 -9.52
CA SER A 341 -1.10 9.39 -8.10
C SER A 341 -1.81 10.45 -7.26
N VAL A 342 -2.29 10.03 -6.09
CA VAL A 342 -2.79 10.91 -5.02
C VAL A 342 -1.98 10.63 -3.76
N THR A 343 -1.72 11.66 -2.96
CA THR A 343 -0.85 11.54 -1.78
C THR A 343 -1.65 11.75 -0.50
N SER A 344 -1.09 11.30 0.62
CA SER A 344 -1.66 11.50 1.95
C SER A 344 -1.65 12.96 2.42
N ASP A 345 -1.08 13.91 1.65
CA ASP A 345 -1.10 15.35 1.94
C ASP A 345 -2.50 15.95 1.93
N ASP A 346 -3.35 15.39 1.08
CA ASP A 346 -4.74 15.78 0.97
C ASP A 346 -5.59 14.74 1.69
N ALA A 347 -6.27 15.16 2.76
CA ALA A 347 -7.14 14.29 3.55
C ALA A 347 -8.33 13.73 2.74
N ALA A 348 -8.68 14.36 1.61
CA ALA A 348 -9.69 13.88 0.68
C ALA A 348 -9.12 12.94 -0.41
N SER A 349 -7.81 12.64 -0.37
CA SER A 349 -7.20 11.69 -1.30
C SER A 349 -7.85 10.31 -1.15
N GLN A 350 -8.39 9.81 -2.26
CA GLN A 350 -9.10 8.54 -2.29
C GLN A 350 -8.83 7.79 -3.58
N LEU A 351 -8.69 6.48 -3.46
CA LEU A 351 -8.83 5.53 -4.55
C LEU A 351 -10.23 4.91 -4.43
N THR A 352 -10.98 4.94 -5.52
CA THR A 352 -12.24 4.23 -5.68
C THR A 352 -12.07 3.27 -6.83
N ALA A 353 -12.42 2.01 -6.65
CA ALA A 353 -12.27 1.05 -7.71
C ALA A 353 -13.32 -0.04 -7.66
N GLY A 354 -13.64 -0.59 -8.82
CA GLY A 354 -14.67 -1.61 -9.00
C GLY A 354 -14.05 -2.91 -9.48
N ASN A 355 -14.53 -4.04 -8.95
CA ASN A 355 -14.18 -5.37 -9.42
C ASN A 355 -15.36 -6.14 -10.03
N VAL A 356 -15.11 -7.20 -10.79
CA VAL A 356 -16.19 -8.10 -11.23
C VAL A 356 -16.53 -9.07 -10.09
N ASN A 357 -17.76 -8.97 -9.60
CA ASN A 357 -18.32 -9.91 -8.63
C ASN A 357 -19.74 -10.29 -9.04
N VAL A 358 -20.00 -11.60 -9.08
CA VAL A 358 -21.32 -12.15 -9.39
C VAL A 358 -22.15 -12.47 -8.14
N ASN A 359 -21.56 -12.33 -6.95
CA ASN A 359 -22.24 -12.53 -5.70
C ASN A 359 -23.03 -11.27 -5.31
N ARG A 360 -24.36 -11.34 -5.46
CA ARG A 360 -25.30 -10.27 -5.09
C ARG A 360 -25.28 -9.83 -3.62
N ALA A 361 -24.66 -10.60 -2.73
CA ALA A 361 -24.58 -10.30 -1.30
C ALA A 361 -23.34 -9.50 -0.90
N SER A 362 -22.41 -9.25 -1.83
CA SER A 362 -21.15 -8.57 -1.57
C SER A 362 -20.87 -7.53 -2.65
N THR A 363 -20.42 -6.34 -2.24
CA THR A 363 -19.92 -5.35 -3.19
C THR A 363 -18.54 -5.75 -3.70
N ALA A 364 -18.27 -5.43 -4.95
CA ALA A 364 -16.93 -5.51 -5.53
C ALA A 364 -16.22 -4.15 -5.57
N ASP A 365 -16.99 -3.10 -5.26
CA ASP A 365 -16.49 -1.75 -5.17
C ASP A 365 -15.74 -1.59 -3.85
N TRP A 366 -14.56 -1.01 -3.93
CA TRP A 366 -13.73 -0.73 -2.77
C TRP A 366 -13.29 0.73 -2.81
N PHE A 367 -13.12 1.29 -1.61
CA PHE A 367 -12.79 2.68 -1.39
C PHE A 367 -11.65 2.74 -0.39
N GLU A 368 -10.59 3.45 -0.73
CA GLU A 368 -9.41 3.60 0.10
C GLU A 368 -9.09 5.07 0.27
N ASN A 369 -9.13 5.55 1.51
CA ASN A 369 -8.66 6.89 1.83
C ASN A 369 -7.14 6.84 2.00
N VAL A 370 -6.41 7.42 1.05
CA VAL A 370 -4.94 7.33 0.98
C VAL A 370 -4.27 8.05 2.16
N ALA A 371 -4.91 9.07 2.73
CA ALA A 371 -4.38 9.75 3.91
C ALA A 371 -4.44 8.89 5.19
N ASN A 372 -5.32 7.89 5.23
CA ASN A 372 -5.55 7.03 6.39
C ASN A 372 -5.12 5.58 6.18
N THR A 373 -4.57 5.24 5.01
CA THR A 373 -4.06 3.90 4.73
C THR A 373 -2.54 3.86 4.83
N ALA A 374 -2.02 2.89 5.57
CA ALA A 374 -0.60 2.63 5.59
C ALA A 374 -0.12 2.16 4.20
N ALA A 375 1.12 2.49 3.84
CA ALA A 375 1.73 2.00 2.60
C ALA A 375 1.58 0.46 2.52
N GLY A 376 0.98 -0.02 1.43
CA GLY A 376 0.49 -1.39 1.30
C GLY A 376 0.35 -1.84 -0.15
N SER A 377 -0.16 -3.05 -0.35
CA SER A 377 -0.13 -3.79 -1.62
C SER A 377 -0.99 -3.17 -2.75
N ALA A 378 -0.50 -3.33 -3.98
CA ALA A 378 -1.22 -3.00 -5.21
C ALA A 378 -2.46 -3.89 -5.39
N THR A 379 -3.61 -3.25 -5.68
CA THR A 379 -4.88 -3.93 -5.96
C THR A 379 -5.24 -3.74 -7.42
N MET A 380 -5.32 -4.83 -8.19
CA MET A 380 -5.80 -4.79 -9.58
C MET A 380 -7.32 -4.59 -9.60
N SER A 381 -7.84 -3.73 -10.49
CA SER A 381 -9.27 -3.38 -10.51
C SER A 381 -9.80 -3.12 -11.91
N TYR A 382 -11.10 -3.39 -12.13
CA TYR A 382 -11.77 -3.20 -13.43
C TYR A 382 -11.79 -1.75 -13.88
N MET A 383 -12.12 -0.89 -12.94
CA MET A 383 -12.16 0.54 -13.09
C MET A 383 -11.52 1.14 -11.84
N VAL A 384 -10.79 2.22 -12.04
CA VAL A 384 -10.18 2.98 -10.95
C VAL A 384 -10.52 4.45 -11.16
N VAL A 385 -10.78 5.14 -10.06
CA VAL A 385 -10.84 6.59 -9.96
C VAL A 385 -9.90 6.99 -8.82
N ALA A 386 -8.98 7.89 -9.11
CA ALA A 386 -8.15 8.54 -8.10
C ALA A 386 -8.57 10.00 -7.97
N ASN A 387 -8.77 10.48 -6.75
CA ASN A 387 -9.13 11.87 -6.53
C ASN A 387 -8.43 12.44 -5.30
N ASN A 388 -8.24 13.76 -5.31
CA ASN A 388 -7.94 14.56 -4.13
C ASN A 388 -9.12 15.51 -3.86
N SER A 389 -8.94 16.54 -3.03
CA SER A 389 -10.00 17.52 -2.72
C SER A 389 -10.42 18.40 -3.90
N THR A 390 -9.64 18.45 -4.98
CA THR A 390 -9.81 19.42 -6.07
C THR A 390 -10.04 18.81 -7.44
N LEU A 391 -9.52 17.62 -7.69
CA LEU A 391 -9.53 16.92 -8.98
C LEU A 391 -9.77 15.42 -8.79
N ALA A 392 -10.31 14.81 -9.84
CA ALA A 392 -10.47 13.37 -9.97
C ALA A 392 -10.03 12.95 -11.38
N ALA A 393 -9.46 11.75 -11.49
CA ALA A 393 -9.10 11.12 -12.75
C ALA A 393 -9.61 9.67 -12.76
N ALA A 394 -10.18 9.26 -13.88
CA ALA A 394 -10.57 7.88 -14.14
C ALA A 394 -9.61 7.27 -15.17
N PHE A 395 -9.41 5.97 -15.09
CA PHE A 395 -8.47 5.25 -15.95
C PHE A 395 -9.22 4.31 -16.88
N ASP A 396 -8.73 4.23 -18.11
CA ASP A 396 -9.14 3.22 -19.09
C ASP A 396 -7.90 2.68 -19.79
N SER A 397 -7.96 1.42 -20.22
CA SER A 397 -6.92 0.82 -21.05
C SER A 397 -7.45 -0.41 -21.78
N ASN A 398 -6.92 -0.60 -22.99
CA ASN A 398 -7.24 -1.73 -23.85
C ASN A 398 -6.40 -2.98 -23.54
N GLY A 399 -5.62 -2.96 -22.45
CA GLY A 399 -4.80 -4.09 -22.02
C GLY A 399 -5.68 -5.31 -21.76
N THR A 400 -5.51 -6.36 -22.56
CA THR A 400 -6.19 -7.63 -22.35
C THR A 400 -5.34 -8.54 -21.49
N GLU A 401 -5.72 -8.67 -20.23
CA GLU A 401 -5.18 -9.68 -19.32
C GLU A 401 -6.32 -10.60 -18.90
N ASP A 402 -6.31 -11.85 -19.38
CA ASP A 402 -7.29 -12.89 -19.04
C ASP A 402 -6.70 -13.83 -17.97
N ASN A 403 -6.95 -13.50 -16.71
CA ASN A 403 -6.68 -14.38 -15.58
C ASN A 403 -7.99 -15.10 -15.21
N ARG A 404 -8.25 -16.25 -15.85
CA ARG A 404 -9.47 -17.06 -15.61
C ARG A 404 -9.66 -17.38 -14.11
N ALA A 405 -10.74 -16.83 -13.54
CA ALA A 405 -11.47 -17.21 -12.32
C ALA A 405 -10.60 -17.75 -11.15
N THR A 406 -10.30 -16.97 -10.12
CA THR A 406 -11.24 -16.27 -9.23
C THR A 406 -10.65 -14.93 -8.76
N GLY A 407 -11.12 -13.87 -9.41
CA GLY A 407 -11.30 -12.55 -8.79
C GLY A 407 -10.11 -11.60 -8.69
N THR A 408 -9.55 -11.16 -9.82
CA THR A 408 -8.93 -9.82 -10.02
C THR A 408 -8.59 -9.63 -11.49
N THR A 409 -9.22 -8.70 -12.24
CA THR A 409 -8.56 -8.10 -13.44
C THR A 409 -8.99 -6.65 -13.72
N SER A 410 -8.07 -5.87 -14.27
CA SER A 410 -8.17 -4.74 -15.24
C SER A 410 -7.28 -3.55 -14.82
N PRO A 411 -7.19 -2.49 -15.64
CA PRO A 411 -5.97 -2.17 -16.35
C PRO A 411 -5.17 -1.07 -15.66
N GLY A 412 -5.53 -0.76 -14.41
CA GLY A 412 -4.81 0.15 -13.53
C GLY A 412 -4.13 -0.65 -12.44
N ARG A 413 -2.80 -0.59 -12.40
CA ARG A 413 -2.04 -0.88 -11.19
C ARG A 413 -1.82 0.45 -10.50
N VAL A 414 -2.48 0.67 -9.36
CA VAL A 414 -2.14 1.76 -8.43
C VAL A 414 -1.23 1.20 -7.36
#